data_AF-A0A7J2TGT6-F1
#
_entry.id   AF-A0A7J2TGT6-F1
#
_cell.length_a   1.000
_cell.length_b   1.000
_cell.length_c   1.000
_cell.angle_alpha   90.00
_cell.angle_beta   90.00
_cell.angle_gamma   90.00
#
_symmetry.space_group_name_H-M   'P 1'
#
loop_
_entity.id
_entity.type
_entity.pdbx_description
1 polymer ?
#
loop_
_entity_poly.entity_id
_entity_poly.type
_entity_poly.pdbx_seq_one_letter_code
_entity_poly.pdbx_strand_id
1 'polypeptide(L)'
;MAKRFTLEDFLALLKKYDVEVIEDVKIDGDLEIELEGSAVDLTAFTALYTLLSELGNFLYHANMALNYLQRLSTMLGIQMPLQLQPQVQAPAPVAIEVPVKKPAIPEKLIEAKFEPPKVEYPGYVEEVVLGATRADGGTRDYVVKLGGEKSLPFYLFDKPQPNLPAIAIDVFDRPPALSKTVRVYYEDVIGSPAEWAKKCVKKFGADMVTIHLISTDPLLENTPAKEAAKVVEDVLQAVKCPIIVGGSGNKDKDPEVLEKAAEVAEGERVMLASATLDTDWQRICEAAKKYGHVVLSWTQLDINNQKMLNRYLLKRANMPRNSIVMDPTTAALGYGLDYAFTNMERIRISALKGDNELNFPISSGTTNAWGAREAWMTESPIEGDTPWGPRELRGPIWEIVTGLTLSLAGVDVFMMMHPLAVAVLKEVFNTLGGKVKGEVADAGKWIFAEV
;
A
#
# COMPACT_ATOMS: atom_id res chain seq x y z
N MET A 1 -47.69 -10.07 -53.73
CA MET A 1 -48.08 -10.27 -52.32
C MET A 1 -46.81 -10.47 -51.52
N ALA A 2 -46.49 -9.55 -50.61
CA ALA A 2 -45.30 -9.67 -49.76
C ALA A 2 -45.45 -10.89 -48.86
N LYS A 3 -44.44 -11.77 -48.81
CA LYS A 3 -44.42 -12.89 -47.87
C LYS A 3 -44.37 -12.32 -46.46
N ARG A 4 -45.37 -12.61 -45.65
CA ARG A 4 -45.35 -12.33 -44.21
C ARG A 4 -44.46 -13.38 -43.55
N PHE A 5 -43.42 -12.92 -42.87
CA PHE A 5 -42.54 -13.75 -42.06
C PHE A 5 -42.86 -13.51 -40.59
N THR A 6 -42.80 -14.55 -39.78
CA THR A 6 -42.74 -14.37 -38.33
C THR A 6 -41.34 -13.88 -37.94
N LEU A 7 -41.20 -13.26 -36.77
CA LEU A 7 -39.91 -12.77 -36.29
C LEU A 7 -38.89 -13.91 -36.13
N GLU A 8 -39.35 -15.08 -35.69
CA GLU A 8 -38.52 -16.28 -35.54
C GLU A 8 -38.01 -16.80 -36.90
N ASP A 9 -38.87 -16.82 -37.92
CA ASP A 9 -38.46 -17.23 -39.27
C ASP A 9 -37.42 -16.26 -39.87
N PHE A 10 -37.55 -14.96 -39.57
CA PHE A 10 -36.61 -13.94 -40.02
C PHE A 10 -35.24 -14.10 -39.35
N LEU A 11 -35.20 -14.31 -38.03
CA LEU A 11 -33.95 -14.52 -37.29
C LEU A 11 -33.25 -15.83 -37.67
N ALA A 12 -34.01 -16.91 -37.91
CA ALA A 12 -33.46 -18.17 -38.40
C ALA A 12 -32.82 -18.03 -39.78
N LEU A 13 -33.36 -17.16 -40.64
CA LEU A 13 -32.80 -16.86 -41.96
C LEU A 13 -31.45 -16.15 -41.85
N LEU A 14 -31.35 -15.12 -41.01
CA LEU A 14 -30.10 -14.36 -40.81
C LEU A 14 -28.98 -15.25 -40.28
N LYS A 15 -29.30 -16.11 -39.31
CA LYS A 15 -28.35 -17.07 -38.75
C LYS A 15 -27.92 -18.15 -39.76
N LYS A 16 -28.83 -18.60 -40.62
CA LYS A 16 -28.52 -19.59 -41.67
C LYS A 16 -27.51 -19.07 -42.69
N TYR A 17 -27.49 -17.77 -42.95
CA TYR A 17 -26.60 -17.13 -43.93
C TYR A 17 -25.46 -16.34 -43.28
N ASP A 18 -25.27 -16.47 -41.97
CA ASP A 18 -24.22 -15.82 -41.19
C ASP A 18 -24.13 -14.31 -41.44
N VAL A 19 -25.30 -13.66 -41.45
CA VAL A 19 -25.41 -12.23 -41.75
C VAL A 19 -25.02 -11.42 -40.51
N GLU A 20 -23.85 -10.79 -40.56
CA GLU A 20 -23.32 -10.00 -39.43
C GLU A 20 -23.95 -8.60 -39.32
N VAL A 21 -24.32 -7.97 -40.45
CA VAL A 21 -24.90 -6.60 -40.48
C VAL A 21 -25.94 -6.49 -41.60
N ILE A 22 -27.03 -5.75 -41.33
CA ILE A 22 -28.06 -5.41 -42.32
C ILE A 22 -28.17 -3.89 -42.39
N GLU A 23 -27.95 -3.32 -43.58
CA GLU A 23 -28.05 -1.89 -43.83
C GLU A 23 -29.29 -1.57 -44.67
N ASP A 24 -29.90 -0.40 -44.44
CA ASP A 24 -31.02 0.16 -45.21
C ASP A 24 -32.32 -0.68 -45.26
N VAL A 25 -32.58 -1.50 -44.24
CA VAL A 25 -33.85 -2.26 -44.13
C VAL A 25 -34.84 -1.57 -43.19
N LYS A 26 -36.06 -1.33 -43.69
CA LYS A 26 -37.23 -0.94 -42.88
C LYS A 26 -38.10 -2.17 -42.59
N ILE A 27 -38.34 -2.44 -41.31
CA ILE A 27 -39.23 -3.52 -40.86
C ILE A 27 -40.45 -2.86 -40.20
N ASP A 28 -41.62 -3.06 -40.81
CA ASP A 28 -42.90 -2.59 -40.27
C ASP A 28 -43.76 -3.81 -39.88
N GLY A 29 -44.19 -3.88 -38.61
CA GLY A 29 -45.05 -4.96 -38.10
C GLY A 29 -45.48 -4.72 -36.64
N ASP A 30 -46.61 -5.31 -36.25
CA ASP A 30 -47.14 -5.24 -34.89
C ASP A 30 -46.48 -6.31 -34.02
N LEU A 31 -46.02 -5.92 -32.82
CA LEU A 31 -45.33 -6.79 -31.87
C LEU A 31 -46.34 -7.26 -30.82
N GLU A 32 -46.79 -8.51 -30.89
CA GLU A 32 -47.61 -9.15 -29.85
C GLU A 32 -46.75 -10.09 -29.01
N ILE A 33 -46.70 -9.86 -27.69
CA ILE A 33 -45.94 -10.66 -26.73
C ILE A 33 -46.94 -11.41 -25.84
N GLU A 34 -47.08 -12.72 -26.04
CA GLU A 34 -47.79 -13.59 -25.08
C GLU A 34 -46.79 -14.12 -24.04
N LEU A 35 -47.07 -13.83 -22.77
CA LEU A 35 -46.30 -14.33 -21.63
C LEU A 35 -47.08 -15.46 -20.96
N GLU A 36 -46.73 -16.70 -21.27
CA GLU A 36 -47.11 -17.87 -20.48
C GLU A 36 -45.91 -18.39 -19.68
N GLY A 37 -46.13 -18.64 -18.38
CA GLY A 37 -45.30 -19.56 -17.60
C GLY A 37 -44.38 -18.92 -16.57
N SER A 38 -44.53 -19.42 -15.34
CA SER A 38 -43.80 -19.06 -14.13
C SER A 38 -42.32 -19.47 -14.16
N ALA A 39 -41.45 -18.52 -14.52
CA ALA A 39 -40.08 -18.37 -13.99
C ALA A 39 -39.55 -17.03 -14.51
N VAL A 40 -39.31 -16.06 -13.62
CA VAL A 40 -38.75 -14.77 -14.02
C VAL A 40 -37.26 -14.96 -14.31
N ASP A 41 -36.92 -15.13 -15.58
CA ASP A 41 -35.53 -15.00 -16.04
C ASP A 41 -35.13 -13.52 -16.04
N LEU A 42 -34.39 -13.11 -15.00
CA LEU A 42 -33.92 -11.73 -14.82
C LEU A 42 -33.04 -11.24 -16.00
N THR A 43 -32.47 -12.14 -16.81
CA THR A 43 -31.58 -11.74 -17.90
C THR A 43 -32.33 -11.05 -19.05
N ALA A 44 -33.56 -11.50 -19.37
CA ALA A 44 -34.39 -10.89 -20.41
C ALA A 44 -34.90 -9.49 -20.02
N PHE A 45 -35.19 -9.27 -18.73
CA PHE A 45 -35.61 -7.97 -18.21
C PHE A 45 -34.47 -6.95 -18.24
N THR A 46 -33.24 -7.39 -17.90
CA THR A 46 -32.05 -6.52 -17.95
C THR A 46 -31.73 -6.11 -19.39
N ALA A 47 -31.83 -7.03 -20.35
CA ALA A 47 -31.61 -6.73 -21.77
C ALA A 47 -32.65 -5.72 -22.33
N LEU A 48 -33.93 -5.91 -21.99
CA LEU A 48 -35.00 -5.01 -22.40
C LEU A 48 -34.88 -3.60 -21.77
N TYR A 49 -34.51 -3.53 -20.49
CA TYR A 49 -34.28 -2.26 -19.81
C TYR A 49 -33.07 -1.51 -20.39
N THR A 50 -32.00 -2.24 -20.73
CA THR A 50 -30.80 -1.65 -21.35
C THR A 50 -31.12 -1.10 -22.73
N LEU A 51 -31.87 -1.84 -23.56
CA LEU A 51 -32.29 -1.39 -24.89
C LEU A 51 -33.19 -0.15 -24.83
N LEU A 52 -34.15 -0.12 -23.90
CA LEU A 52 -35.03 1.04 -23.70
C LEU A 52 -34.26 2.27 -23.21
N SER A 53 -33.27 2.07 -22.33
CA SER A 53 -32.40 3.15 -21.86
C SER A 53 -31.51 3.71 -22.96
N GLU A 54 -30.95 2.85 -23.82
CA GLU A 54 -30.12 3.28 -24.95
C GLU A 54 -30.93 4.03 -26.02
N LEU A 55 -32.15 3.57 -26.31
CA LEU A 55 -33.06 4.28 -27.22
C LEU A 55 -33.44 5.67 -26.68
N GLY A 56 -33.68 5.77 -25.37
CA GLY A 56 -33.92 7.05 -24.70
C GLY A 56 -32.73 8.01 -24.81
N ASN A 57 -31.52 7.52 -24.55
CA ASN A 57 -30.29 8.31 -24.69
C ASN A 57 -30.04 8.74 -26.13
N PHE A 58 -30.29 7.86 -27.11
CA PHE A 58 -30.18 8.19 -28.53
C PHE A 58 -31.14 9.31 -28.94
N LEU A 59 -32.42 9.23 -28.56
CA LEU A 59 -33.43 10.26 -28.88
C LEU A 59 -33.10 11.62 -28.22
N TYR A 60 -32.52 11.60 -27.03
CA TYR A 60 -32.06 12.80 -26.34
C TYR A 60 -30.89 13.47 -27.08
N HIS A 61 -29.87 12.71 -27.45
CA HIS A 61 -28.72 13.24 -28.19
C HIS A 61 -29.07 13.66 -29.62
N ALA A 62 -29.97 12.96 -30.30
CA ALA A 62 -30.47 13.33 -31.62
C ALA A 62 -31.21 14.67 -31.59
N ASN A 63 -32.08 14.89 -30.60
CA ASN A 63 -32.76 16.17 -30.41
C ASN A 63 -31.79 17.31 -30.07
N MET A 64 -30.73 17.01 -29.31
CA MET A 64 -29.71 18.02 -28.99
C MET A 64 -28.88 18.38 -30.23
N ALA A 65 -28.45 17.39 -31.01
CA ALA A 65 -27.73 17.59 -32.27
C ALA A 65 -28.55 18.39 -33.29
N LEU A 66 -29.85 18.10 -33.41
CA LEU A 66 -30.79 18.86 -34.26
C LEU A 66 -30.92 20.32 -33.81
N ASN A 67 -30.97 20.58 -32.50
CA ASN A 67 -30.98 21.94 -31.97
C ASN A 67 -29.66 22.69 -32.23
N TYR A 68 -28.50 22.02 -32.14
CA TYR A 68 -27.21 22.63 -32.50
C TYR A 68 -27.12 22.94 -34.00
N LEU A 69 -27.57 22.02 -34.86
CA LEU A 69 -27.65 22.22 -36.31
C LEU A 69 -28.56 23.39 -36.67
N GLN A 70 -29.70 23.55 -36.00
CA GLN A 70 -30.62 24.65 -36.23
C GLN A 70 -30.03 26.00 -35.78
N ARG A 71 -29.26 26.02 -34.69
CA ARG A 71 -28.53 27.22 -34.24
C ARG A 71 -27.40 27.59 -35.21
N LEU A 72 -26.64 26.61 -35.70
CA LEU A 72 -25.60 26.80 -36.70
C LEU A 72 -26.16 27.28 -38.05
N SER A 73 -27.29 26.72 -38.50
CA SER A 73 -27.94 27.17 -39.74
C SER A 73 -28.46 28.60 -39.64
N THR A 74 -28.99 28.98 -38.47
CA THR A 74 -29.45 30.35 -38.19
C THR A 74 -28.28 31.34 -38.13
N MET A 75 -27.13 30.92 -37.59
CA MET A 75 -25.91 31.74 -37.50
C MET A 75 -25.23 31.93 -38.86
N LEU A 76 -25.30 30.94 -39.76
CA LEU A 76 -24.69 30.97 -41.09
C LEU A 76 -25.64 31.48 -42.20
N GLY A 77 -26.86 31.89 -41.86
CA GLY A 77 -27.82 32.45 -42.80
C GLY A 77 -28.36 31.44 -43.83
N ILE A 78 -28.17 30.13 -43.61
CA ILE A 78 -28.63 29.07 -44.50
C ILE A 78 -30.02 28.62 -44.04
N GLN A 79 -31.05 28.95 -44.83
CA GLN A 79 -32.41 28.44 -44.58
C GLN A 79 -32.50 26.96 -44.98
N MET A 80 -32.66 26.09 -43.99
CA MET A 80 -32.95 24.68 -44.21
C MET A 80 -34.38 24.49 -44.75
N PRO A 81 -34.60 23.66 -45.79
CA PRO A 81 -35.92 23.46 -46.40
C PRO A 81 -36.87 22.57 -45.58
N LEU A 82 -36.45 22.04 -44.42
CA LEU A 82 -37.32 21.26 -43.53
C LEU A 82 -37.97 22.16 -42.48
N GLN A 83 -39.13 22.74 -42.83
CA GLN A 83 -40.09 23.20 -41.84
C GLN A 83 -40.83 21.96 -41.31
N LEU A 84 -40.55 21.60 -40.04
CA LEU A 84 -41.38 20.63 -39.34
C LEU A 84 -42.80 21.20 -39.26
N GLN A 85 -43.75 20.48 -39.86
CA GLN A 85 -45.17 20.76 -39.65
C GLN A 85 -45.46 20.72 -38.14
N PRO A 86 -46.37 21.57 -37.63
CA PRO A 86 -46.84 21.40 -36.26
C PRO A 86 -47.35 19.98 -36.15
N GLN A 87 -46.73 19.19 -35.27
CA GLN A 87 -47.21 17.86 -34.96
C GLN A 87 -48.70 17.98 -34.69
N VAL A 88 -49.51 17.29 -35.48
CA VAL A 88 -50.89 17.00 -35.12
C VAL A 88 -50.77 16.39 -33.74
N GLN A 89 -51.29 17.09 -32.75
CA GLN A 89 -51.32 16.62 -31.37
C GLN A 89 -52.09 15.31 -31.45
N ALA A 90 -51.37 14.19 -31.39
CA ALA A 90 -52.02 12.90 -31.23
C ALA A 90 -52.99 13.07 -30.05
N PRO A 91 -54.25 12.59 -30.16
CA PRO A 91 -55.16 12.66 -29.04
C PRO A 91 -54.37 12.16 -27.84
N ALA A 92 -54.26 13.03 -26.82
CA ALA A 92 -53.48 12.71 -25.64
C ALA A 92 -53.87 11.28 -25.27
N PRO A 93 -52.92 10.32 -25.21
CA PRO A 93 -53.26 8.98 -24.84
C PRO A 93 -54.08 9.14 -23.57
N VAL A 94 -55.33 8.66 -23.60
CA VAL A 94 -56.19 8.70 -22.42
C VAL A 94 -55.29 8.13 -21.34
N ALA A 95 -54.95 8.97 -20.37
CA ALA A 95 -54.08 8.57 -19.30
C ALA A 95 -54.87 7.47 -18.60
N ILE A 96 -54.60 6.23 -18.99
CA ILE A 96 -54.73 5.13 -18.09
C ILE A 96 -53.69 5.53 -17.06
N GLU A 97 -54.17 6.17 -16.00
CA GLU A 97 -53.47 6.20 -14.74
C GLU A 97 -53.36 4.73 -14.34
N VAL A 98 -52.40 4.02 -14.96
CA VAL A 98 -51.76 2.91 -14.29
C VAL A 98 -51.19 3.62 -13.09
N PRO A 99 -51.71 3.38 -11.87
CA PRO A 99 -51.13 3.99 -10.71
C PRO A 99 -49.67 3.55 -10.75
N VAL A 100 -48.78 4.48 -11.09
CA VAL A 100 -47.36 4.31 -10.87
C VAL A 100 -47.30 4.30 -9.36
N LYS A 101 -47.46 3.11 -8.76
CA LYS A 101 -47.04 2.87 -7.40
C LYS A 101 -45.59 3.28 -7.44
N LYS A 102 -45.30 4.51 -7.01
CA LYS A 102 -43.94 4.91 -6.62
C LYS A 102 -43.45 3.70 -5.83
N PRO A 103 -42.38 3.02 -6.25
CA PRO A 103 -41.91 1.84 -5.54
C PRO A 103 -41.83 2.27 -4.09
N ALA A 104 -42.69 1.66 -3.26
CA ALA A 104 -42.80 2.07 -1.87
C ALA A 104 -41.43 1.80 -1.30
N ILE A 105 -40.69 2.86 -0.96
CA ILE A 105 -39.40 2.73 -0.32
C ILE A 105 -39.72 1.91 0.93
N PRO A 106 -39.18 0.68 1.04
CA PRO A 106 -39.57 -0.19 2.13
C PRO A 106 -39.26 0.56 3.43
N GLU A 107 -40.26 0.64 4.32
CA GLU A 107 -40.12 1.33 5.61
C GLU A 107 -38.95 0.77 6.44
N LYS A 108 -38.51 -0.45 6.10
CA LYS A 108 -37.37 -1.12 6.68
C LYS A 108 -36.65 -1.98 5.63
N LEU A 109 -35.32 -1.90 5.59
CA LEU A 109 -34.49 -2.81 4.79
C LEU A 109 -34.56 -4.23 5.36
N ILE A 110 -34.36 -5.25 4.50
CA ILE A 110 -34.23 -6.63 4.96
C ILE A 110 -33.00 -6.70 5.87
N GLU A 111 -33.22 -7.10 7.13
CA GLU A 111 -32.12 -7.35 8.05
C GLU A 111 -31.34 -8.58 7.58
N ALA A 112 -30.11 -8.36 7.14
CA ALA A 112 -29.16 -9.41 6.81
C ALA A 112 -28.02 -9.40 7.83
N LYS A 113 -27.67 -10.58 8.34
CA LYS A 113 -26.48 -10.72 9.20
C LYS A 113 -25.24 -10.65 8.30
N PHE A 114 -24.38 -9.66 8.53
CA PHE A 114 -23.07 -9.60 7.90
C PHE A 114 -22.09 -10.50 8.67
N GLU A 115 -21.48 -11.44 7.96
CA GLU A 115 -20.32 -12.19 8.45
C GLU A 115 -19.16 -11.91 7.49
N PRO A 116 -18.02 -11.37 7.97
CA PRO A 116 -16.91 -11.08 7.10
C PRO A 116 -16.34 -12.37 6.50
N PRO A 117 -15.99 -12.40 5.21
CA PRO A 117 -15.42 -13.57 4.58
C PRO A 117 -14.09 -13.90 5.25
N LYS A 118 -13.90 -15.16 5.65
CA LYS A 118 -12.65 -15.66 6.22
C LYS A 118 -11.89 -16.44 5.16
N VAL A 119 -10.58 -16.22 5.08
CA VAL A 119 -9.71 -16.90 4.12
C VAL A 119 -8.82 -17.87 4.89
N GLU A 120 -8.75 -19.12 4.44
CA GLU A 120 -7.82 -20.08 5.02
C GLU A 120 -6.43 -19.93 4.38
N TYR A 121 -5.47 -19.47 5.16
CA TYR A 121 -4.07 -19.41 4.79
C TYR A 121 -3.31 -20.60 5.40
N PRO A 122 -2.67 -21.47 4.59
CA PRO A 122 -1.88 -22.59 5.10
C PRO A 122 -0.52 -22.16 5.67
N GLY A 123 -0.04 -20.98 5.31
CA GLY A 123 1.23 -20.41 5.75
C GLY A 123 1.09 -19.41 6.90
N TYR A 124 2.22 -18.84 7.29
CA TYR A 124 2.36 -17.89 8.39
C TYR A 124 3.68 -17.13 8.21
N VAL A 125 3.84 -15.97 8.82
CA VAL A 125 5.13 -15.27 8.90
C VAL A 125 5.87 -15.66 10.18
N GLU A 126 7.16 -15.99 10.05
CA GLU A 126 8.05 -16.36 11.15
C GLU A 126 8.09 -15.26 12.21
N GLU A 127 8.18 -15.65 13.48
CA GLU A 127 8.43 -14.69 14.58
C GLU A 127 9.94 -14.48 14.72
N VAL A 128 10.38 -13.21 14.66
CA VAL A 128 11.75 -12.80 14.91
C VAL A 128 11.80 -11.93 16.15
N VAL A 129 12.71 -12.25 17.06
CA VAL A 129 12.91 -11.50 18.31
C VAL A 129 14.19 -10.68 18.20
N LEU A 130 14.09 -9.37 18.45
CA LEU A 130 15.19 -8.43 18.50
C LEU A 130 15.43 -7.95 19.93
N GLY A 131 16.71 -7.88 20.31
CA GLY A 131 17.13 -7.64 21.67
C GLY A 131 17.17 -8.91 22.51
N ALA A 132 17.97 -8.87 23.56
CA ALA A 132 18.08 -9.92 24.56
C ALA A 132 18.07 -9.29 25.96
N THR A 133 17.19 -9.77 26.83
CA THR A 133 17.15 -9.30 28.21
C THR A 133 18.21 -9.99 29.06
N ARG A 134 18.33 -9.58 30.33
CA ARG A 134 19.19 -10.29 31.30
C ARG A 134 18.85 -11.78 31.43
N ALA A 135 17.58 -12.16 31.23
CA ALA A 135 17.17 -13.57 31.25
C ALA A 135 17.65 -14.36 30.03
N ASP A 136 17.91 -13.66 28.91
CA ASP A 136 18.34 -14.23 27.63
C ASP A 136 19.87 -14.09 27.43
N GLY A 137 20.59 -13.50 28.39
CA GLY A 137 22.03 -13.26 28.34
C GLY A 137 22.46 -11.89 27.80
N GLY A 138 21.51 -11.00 27.47
CA GLY A 138 21.79 -9.63 27.02
C GLY A 138 21.58 -8.57 28.10
N THR A 139 21.59 -7.30 27.72
CA THR A 139 21.44 -6.17 28.65
C THR A 139 20.28 -5.23 28.33
N ARG A 140 19.42 -5.60 27.37
CA ARG A 140 18.19 -4.86 27.04
C ARG A 140 17.17 -4.99 28.18
N ASP A 141 16.29 -4.00 28.32
CA ASP A 141 15.19 -4.06 29.29
C ASP A 141 13.97 -4.79 28.72
N TYR A 142 13.83 -4.82 27.39
CA TYR A 142 12.75 -5.50 26.69
C TYR A 142 13.23 -5.99 25.32
N VAL A 143 12.43 -6.89 24.74
CA VAL A 143 12.60 -7.37 23.36
C VAL A 143 11.49 -6.81 22.47
N VAL A 144 11.79 -6.68 21.18
CA VAL A 144 10.79 -6.39 20.15
C VAL A 144 10.58 -7.66 19.32
N LYS A 145 9.32 -8.05 19.17
CA LYS A 145 8.92 -9.20 18.37
C LYS A 145 8.32 -8.73 17.06
N LEU A 146 8.75 -9.33 15.96
CA LEU A 146 8.28 -9.04 14.62
C LEU A 146 7.63 -10.30 14.03
N GLY A 147 6.65 -10.13 13.15
CA GLY A 147 6.01 -11.23 12.45
C GLY A 147 5.00 -12.01 13.29
N GLY A 148 4.75 -13.27 12.91
CA GLY A 148 3.76 -14.15 13.55
C GLY A 148 2.36 -14.08 12.94
N GLU A 149 2.17 -13.30 11.88
CA GLU A 149 0.88 -13.12 11.23
C GLU A 149 0.44 -14.39 10.49
N LYS A 150 -0.88 -14.63 10.53
CA LYS A 150 -1.56 -15.72 9.81
C LYS A 150 -2.68 -15.23 8.91
N SER A 151 -2.75 -13.92 8.71
CA SER A 151 -3.70 -13.23 7.83
C SER A 151 -3.05 -11.96 7.29
N LEU A 152 -3.80 -11.23 6.45
CA LEU A 152 -3.39 -9.94 5.93
C LEU A 152 -3.25 -8.89 7.03
N PRO A 153 -2.46 -7.82 6.80
CA PRO A 153 -2.19 -6.79 7.80
C PRO A 153 -3.48 -6.16 8.33
N PHE A 154 -3.63 -6.11 9.65
CA PHE A 154 -4.78 -5.54 10.36
C PHE A 154 -6.13 -6.21 10.10
N TYR A 155 -6.18 -7.41 9.50
CA TYR A 155 -7.43 -8.17 9.32
C TYR A 155 -7.80 -8.92 10.61
N LEU A 156 -8.02 -8.16 11.69
CA LEU A 156 -8.28 -8.67 13.04
C LEU A 156 -9.59 -9.48 13.13
N PHE A 157 -10.50 -9.31 12.17
CA PHE A 157 -11.72 -10.11 12.05
C PHE A 157 -11.45 -11.54 11.59
N ASP A 158 -10.32 -11.80 10.92
CA ASP A 158 -9.93 -13.10 10.38
C ASP A 158 -9.02 -13.86 11.36
N LYS A 159 -7.87 -13.28 11.72
CA LYS A 159 -6.92 -13.84 12.70
C LYS A 159 -6.31 -12.75 13.59
N PRO A 160 -5.88 -13.08 14.82
CA PRO A 160 -5.11 -12.15 15.64
C PRO A 160 -3.81 -11.75 14.94
N GLN A 161 -3.46 -10.47 15.01
CA GLN A 161 -2.13 -9.97 14.69
C GLN A 161 -1.32 -9.90 16.00
N PRO A 162 -0.39 -10.84 16.25
CA PRO A 162 0.25 -10.96 17.55
C PRO A 162 1.19 -9.78 17.84
N ASN A 163 1.90 -9.32 16.83
CA ASN A 163 2.87 -8.23 16.90
C ASN A 163 2.43 -7.11 15.96
N LEU A 164 2.32 -5.89 16.47
CA LEU A 164 2.09 -4.71 15.62
C LEU A 164 3.42 -4.22 15.05
N PRO A 165 3.41 -3.47 13.93
CA PRO A 165 4.66 -2.97 13.37
C PRO A 165 5.44 -2.10 14.36
N ALA A 166 6.74 -2.35 14.47
CA ALA A 166 7.64 -1.62 15.35
C ALA A 166 8.31 -0.45 14.60
N ILE A 167 8.70 0.60 15.32
CA ILE A 167 9.40 1.75 14.74
C ILE A 167 10.78 1.91 15.39
N ALA A 168 11.82 1.80 14.55
CA ALA A 168 13.18 2.21 14.86
C ALA A 168 13.44 3.64 14.36
N ILE A 169 14.11 4.46 15.16
CA ILE A 169 14.53 5.81 14.72
C ILE A 169 16.02 5.81 14.39
N ASP A 170 16.37 6.41 13.26
CA ASP A 170 17.73 6.51 12.76
C ASP A 170 18.60 7.46 13.61
N VAL A 171 19.81 6.99 13.89
CA VAL A 171 20.92 7.68 14.55
C VAL A 171 22.16 7.42 13.71
N PHE A 172 23.10 8.37 13.68
CA PHE A 172 24.29 8.28 12.85
C PHE A 172 25.54 8.46 13.72
N ASP A 173 26.61 7.76 13.35
CA ASP A 173 27.91 7.82 14.05
C ASP A 173 28.66 9.15 13.85
N ARG A 174 28.27 9.91 12.82
CA ARG A 174 28.69 11.29 12.56
C ARG A 174 27.49 12.16 12.21
N PRO A 175 27.58 13.50 12.34
CA PRO A 175 26.54 14.41 11.88
C PRO A 175 26.23 14.22 10.38
N PRO A 176 25.00 13.81 10.02
CA PRO A 176 24.60 13.62 8.64
C PRO A 176 24.05 14.93 8.03
N ALA A 177 23.99 14.98 6.70
CA ALA A 177 23.36 16.07 5.96
C ALA A 177 21.82 15.90 5.97
N LEU A 178 21.16 16.39 7.03
CA LEU A 178 19.70 16.34 7.14
C LEU A 178 19.04 17.63 6.65
N SER A 179 17.83 17.49 6.12
CA SER A 179 16.95 18.64 5.87
C SER A 179 16.72 19.42 7.16
N LYS A 180 16.52 20.75 7.05
CA LYS A 180 16.24 21.59 8.23
C LYS A 180 15.01 21.07 9.00
N THR A 181 13.98 20.60 8.30
CA THR A 181 12.75 20.08 8.89
C THR A 181 13.00 18.93 9.85
N VAL A 182 13.97 18.06 9.57
CA VAL A 182 14.34 16.96 10.47
C VAL A 182 15.39 17.41 11.47
N ARG A 183 16.43 18.13 11.02
CA ARG A 183 17.60 18.46 11.83
C ARG A 183 17.26 19.19 13.12
N VAL A 184 16.27 20.09 13.09
CA VAL A 184 15.85 20.89 14.26
C VAL A 184 15.46 20.05 15.48
N TYR A 185 15.04 18.80 15.29
CA TYR A 185 14.71 17.89 16.39
C TYR A 185 15.93 17.28 17.09
N TYR A 186 17.11 17.39 16.48
CA TYR A 186 18.33 16.71 16.89
C TYR A 186 19.52 17.65 17.16
N GLU A 187 19.37 18.97 17.00
CA GLU A 187 20.50 19.93 17.06
C GLU A 187 21.34 19.87 18.35
N ASP A 188 20.70 19.56 19.48
CA ASP A 188 21.32 19.38 20.79
C ASP A 188 22.09 18.06 20.96
N VAL A 189 21.86 17.08 20.09
CA VAL A 189 22.40 15.71 20.21
C VAL A 189 23.07 15.18 18.94
N ILE A 190 23.01 15.89 17.81
CA ILE A 190 23.46 15.42 16.48
C ILE A 190 24.95 15.03 16.43
N GLY A 191 25.76 15.56 17.34
CA GLY A 191 27.18 15.21 17.49
C GLY A 191 27.47 14.09 18.50
N SER A 192 26.45 13.50 19.13
CA SER A 192 26.60 12.43 20.13
C SER A 192 25.61 11.30 19.86
N PRO A 193 26.04 10.22 19.19
CA PRO A 193 25.17 9.09 18.85
C PRO A 193 24.46 8.48 20.07
N ALA A 194 25.15 8.41 21.21
CA ALA A 194 24.59 7.92 22.47
C ALA A 194 23.47 8.81 23.02
N GLU A 195 23.66 10.14 23.06
CA GLU A 195 22.62 11.07 23.52
C GLU A 195 21.48 11.19 22.50
N TRP A 196 21.78 11.07 21.21
CA TRP A 196 20.78 11.01 20.15
C TRP A 196 19.89 9.78 20.33
N ALA A 197 20.46 8.59 20.50
CA ALA A 197 19.71 7.37 20.76
C ALA A 197 18.82 7.48 22.02
N LYS A 198 19.36 8.04 23.11
CA LYS A 198 18.57 8.33 24.34
C LYS A 198 17.40 9.25 24.04
N LYS A 199 17.60 10.28 23.22
CA LYS A 199 16.54 11.22 22.83
C LYS A 199 15.46 10.53 22.00
N CYS A 200 15.84 9.70 21.02
CA CYS A 200 14.91 8.92 20.21
C CYS A 200 13.96 8.08 21.07
N VAL A 201 14.51 7.33 22.03
CA VAL A 201 13.70 6.48 22.92
C VAL A 201 12.86 7.32 23.89
N LYS A 202 13.48 8.27 24.61
CA LYS A 202 12.81 8.98 25.72
C LYS A 202 11.83 10.05 25.27
N LYS A 203 12.06 10.70 24.13
CA LYS A 203 11.28 11.87 23.67
C LYS A 203 10.42 11.56 22.45
N PHE A 204 10.88 10.69 21.56
CA PHE A 204 10.22 10.43 20.27
C PHE A 204 9.51 9.08 20.20
N GLY A 205 9.57 8.29 21.27
CA GLY A 205 8.78 7.06 21.40
C GLY A 205 9.28 5.92 20.50
N ALA A 206 10.57 5.91 20.15
CA ALA A 206 11.15 4.83 19.38
C ALA A 206 11.03 3.48 20.12
N ASP A 207 10.57 2.43 19.43
CA ASP A 207 10.57 1.07 19.98
C ASP A 207 11.98 0.49 19.98
N MET A 208 12.78 0.92 19.00
CA MET A 208 14.17 0.54 18.74
C MET A 208 14.98 1.72 18.21
N VAL A 209 16.29 1.54 18.04
CA VAL A 209 17.14 2.53 17.36
C VAL A 209 17.89 1.85 16.22
N THR A 210 18.05 2.55 15.09
CA THR A 210 18.97 2.16 14.04
C THR A 210 20.21 3.04 14.14
N ILE A 211 21.39 2.46 14.36
CA ILE A 211 22.66 3.19 14.28
C ILE A 211 23.31 2.93 12.91
N HIS A 212 23.44 3.98 12.11
CA HIS A 212 24.13 3.95 10.83
C HIS A 212 25.58 4.41 11.00
N LEU A 213 26.52 3.52 10.68
CA LEU A 213 27.96 3.76 10.75
C LEU A 213 28.47 4.42 9.46
N ILE A 214 27.87 5.55 9.06
CA ILE A 214 28.15 6.19 7.77
C ILE A 214 29.58 6.74 7.68
N SER A 215 30.27 7.00 8.79
CA SER A 215 31.66 7.45 8.77
C SER A 215 32.62 6.40 8.19
N THR A 216 32.20 5.12 8.08
CA THR A 216 33.03 4.06 7.48
C THR A 216 33.12 4.12 5.97
N ASP A 217 32.31 4.96 5.29
CA ASP A 217 32.36 5.10 3.83
C ASP A 217 33.80 5.50 3.39
N PRO A 218 34.44 4.73 2.50
CA PRO A 218 35.75 5.07 1.94
C PRO A 218 35.82 6.44 1.25
N LEU A 219 34.67 7.00 0.84
CA LEU A 219 34.56 8.34 0.24
C LEU A 219 34.35 9.46 1.27
N LEU A 220 34.11 9.12 2.53
CA LEU A 220 33.99 10.06 3.65
C LEU A 220 35.23 9.98 4.55
N GLU A 221 35.08 9.68 5.85
CA GLU A 221 36.20 9.54 6.78
C GLU A 221 36.95 8.22 6.64
N ASN A 222 36.33 7.19 6.04
CA ASN A 222 36.84 5.82 6.00
C ASN A 222 37.24 5.31 7.40
N THR A 223 36.40 5.60 8.40
CA THR A 223 36.63 5.18 9.80
C THR A 223 36.87 3.68 9.86
N PRO A 224 37.95 3.20 10.53
CA PRO A 224 38.21 1.78 10.66
C PRO A 224 37.06 1.04 11.37
N ALA A 225 36.75 -0.19 10.96
CA ALA A 225 35.66 -1.00 11.53
C ALA A 225 35.72 -1.12 13.05
N LYS A 226 36.93 -1.29 13.61
CA LYS A 226 37.17 -1.34 15.06
C LYS A 226 36.83 -0.05 15.79
N GLU A 227 37.00 1.10 15.14
CA GLU A 227 36.66 2.40 15.72
C GLU A 227 35.15 2.65 15.62
N ALA A 228 34.55 2.41 14.45
CA ALA A 228 33.10 2.54 14.27
C ALA A 228 32.29 1.63 15.20
N ALA A 229 32.77 0.41 15.47
CA ALA A 229 32.12 -0.51 16.41
C ALA A 229 32.07 0.02 17.86
N LYS A 230 32.97 0.93 18.26
CA LYS A 230 32.87 1.56 19.59
C LYS A 230 31.61 2.42 19.72
N VAL A 231 31.16 3.04 18.63
CA VAL A 231 29.90 3.79 18.63
C VAL A 231 28.72 2.86 18.90
N VAL A 232 28.75 1.63 18.37
CA VAL A 232 27.74 0.61 18.67
C VAL A 232 27.75 0.27 20.17
N GLU A 233 28.93 0.07 20.76
CA GLU A 233 29.09 -0.16 22.20
C GLU A 233 28.54 1.01 23.04
N ASP A 234 28.89 2.24 22.69
CA ASP A 234 28.43 3.45 23.38
C ASP A 234 26.89 3.56 23.34
N VAL A 235 26.28 3.28 22.18
CA VAL A 235 24.81 3.28 22.04
C VAL A 235 24.19 2.12 22.84
N LEU A 236 24.76 0.91 22.79
CA LEU A 236 24.30 -0.24 23.56
C LEU A 236 24.30 0.04 25.07
N GLN A 237 25.28 0.79 25.57
CA GLN A 237 25.35 1.22 26.96
C GLN A 237 24.35 2.34 27.28
N ALA A 238 24.13 3.25 26.33
CA ALA A 238 23.29 4.44 26.48
C ALA A 238 21.78 4.15 26.52
N VAL A 239 21.30 3.16 25.76
CA VAL A 239 19.88 2.80 25.65
C VAL A 239 19.61 1.34 26.01
N LYS A 240 18.37 1.06 26.40
CA LYS A 240 17.92 -0.27 26.84
C LYS A 240 16.95 -0.95 25.87
N CYS A 241 16.61 -0.29 24.78
CA CYS A 241 15.84 -0.88 23.69
C CYS A 241 16.74 -1.74 22.78
N PRO A 242 16.15 -2.61 21.95
CA PRO A 242 16.86 -3.30 20.88
C PRO A 242 17.45 -2.34 19.84
N ILE A 243 18.48 -2.79 19.12
CA ILE A 243 19.26 -1.98 18.16
C ILE A 243 19.39 -2.69 16.81
N ILE A 244 19.30 -1.91 15.75
CA ILE A 244 19.66 -2.26 14.38
C ILE A 244 20.98 -1.56 14.05
N VAL A 245 21.94 -2.26 13.48
CA VAL A 245 23.25 -1.71 13.11
C VAL A 245 23.40 -1.72 11.60
N GLY A 246 23.48 -0.51 11.02
CA GLY A 246 23.70 -0.27 9.60
C GLY A 246 25.15 0.10 9.30
N GLY A 247 25.68 -0.38 8.18
CA GLY A 247 26.95 0.10 7.63
C GLY A 247 26.83 1.44 6.90
N SER A 248 27.80 1.70 6.04
CA SER A 248 27.82 2.88 5.14
C SER A 248 27.04 2.68 3.85
N GLY A 249 26.68 1.42 3.53
CA GLY A 249 26.17 1.01 2.22
C GLY A 249 27.29 0.64 1.24
N ASN A 250 28.55 0.67 1.66
CA ASN A 250 29.67 0.29 0.82
C ASN A 250 29.85 -1.23 0.86
N LYS A 251 29.60 -1.89 -0.28
CA LYS A 251 29.57 -3.36 -0.36
C LYS A 251 30.87 -4.08 0.04
N ASP A 252 32.01 -3.41 -0.10
CA ASP A 252 33.33 -3.97 0.19
C ASP A 252 33.73 -3.72 1.65
N LYS A 253 33.32 -2.56 2.21
CA LYS A 253 33.65 -2.16 3.57
C LYS A 253 32.68 -2.70 4.61
N ASP A 254 31.39 -2.73 4.31
CA ASP A 254 30.34 -3.08 5.26
C ASP A 254 30.48 -4.49 5.85
N PRO A 255 30.91 -5.55 5.12
CA PRO A 255 31.11 -6.87 5.73
C PRO A 255 32.10 -6.84 6.91
N GLU A 256 33.23 -6.12 6.78
CA GLU A 256 34.22 -5.96 7.86
C GLU A 256 33.64 -5.17 9.05
N VAL A 257 32.89 -4.10 8.74
CA VAL A 257 32.26 -3.24 9.74
C VAL A 257 31.20 -4.01 10.53
N LEU A 258 30.32 -4.75 9.86
CA LEU A 258 29.25 -5.52 10.46
C LEU A 258 29.77 -6.75 11.22
N GLU A 259 30.85 -7.38 10.77
CA GLU A 259 31.57 -8.41 11.54
C GLU A 259 32.02 -7.85 12.90
N LYS A 260 32.60 -6.65 12.89
CA LYS A 260 33.11 -6.04 14.12
C LYS A 260 31.99 -5.52 15.02
N ALA A 261 30.93 -4.98 14.44
CA ALA A 261 29.71 -4.62 15.18
C ALA A 261 29.06 -5.84 15.84
N ALA A 262 29.00 -6.97 15.14
CA ALA A 262 28.46 -8.22 15.66
C ALA A 262 29.25 -8.72 16.89
N GLU A 263 30.58 -8.63 16.85
CA GLU A 263 31.45 -9.01 17.96
C GLU A 263 31.22 -8.15 19.21
N VAL A 264 31.21 -6.82 19.08
CA VAL A 264 31.02 -5.93 20.25
C VAL A 264 29.60 -6.00 20.81
N ALA A 265 28.63 -6.41 20.00
CA ALA A 265 27.24 -6.57 20.38
C ALA A 265 26.90 -8.00 20.84
N GLU A 266 27.88 -8.88 21.06
CA GLU A 266 27.65 -10.28 21.47
C GLU A 266 26.66 -10.39 22.64
N GLY A 267 25.67 -11.28 22.49
CA GLY A 267 24.63 -11.49 23.49
C GLY A 267 23.49 -10.45 23.47
N GLU A 268 23.59 -9.36 22.71
CA GLU A 268 22.55 -8.32 22.67
C GLU A 268 21.45 -8.55 21.63
N ARG A 269 21.66 -9.53 20.73
CA ARG A 269 20.72 -9.92 19.67
C ARG A 269 20.27 -8.72 18.81
N VAL A 270 21.26 -8.02 18.23
CA VAL A 270 21.03 -6.91 17.31
C VAL A 270 20.58 -7.41 15.92
N MET A 271 20.09 -6.50 15.07
CA MET A 271 19.93 -6.77 13.64
C MET A 271 21.08 -6.14 12.84
N LEU A 272 21.80 -6.93 12.05
CA LEU A 272 22.83 -6.43 11.13
C LEU A 272 22.19 -6.06 9.79
N ALA A 273 22.27 -4.79 9.41
CA ALA A 273 21.74 -4.22 8.17
C ALA A 273 22.91 -3.83 7.24
N SER A 274 23.14 -4.53 6.13
CA SER A 274 22.38 -5.68 5.60
C SER A 274 23.24 -6.65 4.81
N ALA A 275 22.73 -7.87 4.65
CA ALA A 275 23.21 -8.81 3.65
C ALA A 275 22.47 -8.59 2.33
N THR A 276 23.22 -8.59 1.22
CA THR A 276 22.70 -8.33 -0.14
C THR A 276 23.30 -9.35 -1.12
N LEU A 277 22.78 -9.44 -2.35
CA LEU A 277 23.34 -10.35 -3.36
C LEU A 277 24.72 -9.92 -3.89
N ASP A 278 25.08 -8.65 -3.73
CA ASP A 278 26.32 -8.03 -4.22
C ASP A 278 27.35 -7.70 -3.13
N THR A 279 27.05 -8.01 -1.87
CA THR A 279 27.97 -7.97 -0.72
C THR A 279 28.53 -9.36 -0.42
N ASP A 280 29.54 -9.43 0.44
CA ASP A 280 29.93 -10.67 1.11
C ASP A 280 28.92 -11.05 2.22
N TRP A 281 27.71 -11.42 1.80
CA TRP A 281 26.63 -11.84 2.70
C TRP A 281 27.01 -13.06 3.55
N GLN A 282 27.98 -13.89 3.11
CA GLN A 282 28.43 -15.05 3.89
C GLN A 282 29.13 -14.59 5.17
N ARG A 283 30.09 -13.67 5.06
CA ARG A 283 30.78 -13.08 6.23
C ARG A 283 29.81 -12.45 7.22
N ILE A 284 28.84 -11.68 6.73
CA ILE A 284 27.81 -11.05 7.58
C ILE A 284 26.97 -12.12 8.30
N CYS A 285 26.53 -13.17 7.60
CA CYS A 285 25.75 -14.26 8.19
C CYS A 285 26.54 -15.11 9.18
N GLU A 286 27.82 -15.37 8.89
CA GLU A 286 28.72 -16.09 9.80
C GLU A 286 28.94 -15.32 11.10
N ALA A 287 29.16 -14.01 11.01
CA ALA A 287 29.23 -13.14 12.18
C ALA A 287 27.92 -13.14 12.96
N ALA A 288 26.78 -12.99 12.29
CA ALA A 288 25.47 -13.02 12.93
C ALA A 288 25.22 -14.35 13.68
N LYS A 289 25.53 -15.49 13.06
CA LYS A 289 25.40 -16.80 13.71
C LYS A 289 26.33 -16.95 14.90
N LYS A 290 27.59 -16.53 14.75
CA LYS A 290 28.60 -16.66 15.78
C LYS A 290 28.20 -15.92 17.05
N TYR A 291 27.64 -14.72 16.91
CA TYR A 291 27.31 -13.84 18.04
C TYR A 291 25.81 -13.76 18.39
N GLY A 292 24.96 -14.54 17.71
CA GLY A 292 23.54 -14.68 18.05
C GLY A 292 22.60 -13.57 17.53
N HIS A 293 22.94 -12.96 16.39
CA HIS A 293 22.23 -11.80 15.82
C HIS A 293 21.24 -12.17 14.71
N VAL A 294 20.42 -11.19 14.36
CA VAL A 294 19.50 -11.21 13.22
C VAL A 294 20.17 -10.57 12.01
N VAL A 295 19.86 -11.03 10.80
CA VAL A 295 20.35 -10.43 9.55
C VAL A 295 19.19 -9.82 8.78
N LEU A 296 19.38 -8.60 8.29
CA LEU A 296 18.50 -7.99 7.30
C LEU A 296 18.89 -8.49 5.90
N SER A 297 17.98 -9.21 5.23
CA SER A 297 18.10 -9.75 3.88
C SER A 297 17.55 -8.74 2.88
N TRP A 298 18.41 -7.88 2.35
CA TRP A 298 18.02 -6.75 1.52
C TRP A 298 18.14 -7.04 0.02
N THR A 299 17.09 -6.70 -0.74
CA THR A 299 17.07 -6.80 -2.20
C THR A 299 16.36 -5.62 -2.85
N GLN A 300 16.64 -5.37 -4.13
CA GLN A 300 16.11 -4.23 -4.87
C GLN A 300 14.81 -4.58 -5.60
N LEU A 301 13.66 -4.38 -4.95
CA LEU A 301 12.31 -4.43 -5.55
C LEU A 301 12.01 -5.66 -6.42
N ASP A 302 12.61 -6.82 -6.11
CA ASP A 302 12.41 -8.06 -6.88
C ASP A 302 12.22 -9.26 -5.97
N ILE A 303 11.02 -9.84 -6.05
CA ILE A 303 10.61 -11.00 -5.24
C ILE A 303 11.47 -12.26 -5.50
N ASN A 304 12.01 -12.45 -6.71
CA ASN A 304 12.83 -13.61 -7.04
C ASN A 304 14.23 -13.48 -6.44
N ASN A 305 14.79 -12.28 -6.47
CA ASN A 305 16.03 -11.94 -5.77
C ASN A 305 15.83 -12.12 -4.26
N GLN A 306 14.69 -11.70 -3.70
CA GLN A 306 14.38 -11.92 -2.29
C GLN A 306 14.36 -13.41 -1.93
N LYS A 307 13.68 -14.24 -2.73
CA LYS A 307 13.71 -15.70 -2.59
C LYS A 307 15.12 -16.27 -2.67
N MET A 308 15.89 -15.82 -3.67
CA MET A 308 17.26 -16.29 -3.89
C MET A 308 18.15 -15.98 -2.68
N LEU A 309 18.14 -14.74 -2.19
CA LEU A 309 18.93 -14.32 -1.05
C LEU A 309 18.51 -15.07 0.22
N ASN A 310 17.20 -15.18 0.50
CA ASN A 310 16.70 -15.95 1.64
C ASN A 310 17.12 -17.43 1.56
N ARG A 311 17.08 -18.03 0.36
CA ARG A 311 17.57 -19.41 0.15
C ARG A 311 19.06 -19.52 0.44
N TYR A 312 19.87 -18.54 0.06
CA TYR A 312 21.31 -18.52 0.36
C TYR A 312 21.56 -18.43 1.86
N LEU A 313 20.90 -17.50 2.55
CA LEU A 313 20.97 -17.36 4.01
C LEU A 313 20.58 -18.66 4.73
N LEU A 314 19.48 -19.30 4.32
CA LEU A 314 19.00 -20.54 4.92
C LEU A 314 19.86 -21.76 4.62
N LYS A 315 20.26 -21.95 3.36
CA LYS A 315 20.84 -23.21 2.88
C LYS A 315 22.36 -23.20 2.81
N ARG A 316 22.97 -22.04 2.58
CA ARG A 316 24.43 -21.91 2.44
C ARG A 316 25.08 -21.35 3.70
N ALA A 317 24.46 -20.35 4.33
CA ALA A 317 24.95 -19.83 5.60
C ALA A 317 24.34 -20.56 6.82
N ASN A 318 23.30 -21.38 6.64
CA ASN A 318 22.58 -22.06 7.73
C ASN A 318 22.07 -21.08 8.80
N MET A 319 21.53 -19.93 8.38
CA MET A 319 20.90 -18.98 9.27
C MET A 319 19.65 -19.61 9.93
N PRO A 320 19.46 -19.44 11.25
CA PRO A 320 18.20 -19.76 11.90
C PRO A 320 17.05 -18.96 11.27
N ARG A 321 15.89 -19.60 11.07
CA ARG A 321 14.72 -18.96 10.44
C ARG A 321 14.20 -17.78 11.25
N ASN A 322 14.29 -17.85 12.58
CA ASN A 322 13.96 -16.79 13.52
C ASN A 322 15.04 -15.68 13.63
N SER A 323 15.99 -15.63 12.68
CA SER A 323 17.07 -14.63 12.62
C SER A 323 17.21 -13.98 11.24
N ILE A 324 16.12 -13.95 10.45
CA ILE A 324 16.07 -13.29 9.13
C ILE A 324 14.90 -12.31 9.11
N VAL A 325 15.17 -11.06 8.74
CA VAL A 325 14.16 -10.05 8.38
C VAL A 325 14.44 -9.63 6.94
N MET A 326 13.42 -9.54 6.09
CA MET A 326 13.58 -9.11 4.71
C MET A 326 13.51 -7.59 4.58
N ASP A 327 14.24 -7.03 3.64
CA ASP A 327 13.99 -5.67 3.14
C ASP A 327 13.93 -5.71 1.62
N PRO A 328 12.73 -5.78 1.02
CA PRO A 328 12.56 -5.84 -0.42
C PRO A 328 12.69 -4.45 -1.09
N THR A 329 13.35 -3.49 -0.42
CA THR A 329 13.51 -2.08 -0.75
C THR A 329 12.23 -1.25 -0.61
N THR A 330 12.36 -0.13 0.11
CA THR A 330 11.34 0.91 0.20
C THR A 330 11.56 1.98 -0.85
N ALA A 331 10.52 2.25 -1.64
CA ALA A 331 10.42 3.43 -2.49
C ALA A 331 9.49 4.46 -1.83
N ALA A 332 9.90 5.73 -1.84
CA ALA A 332 9.13 6.81 -1.24
C ALA A 332 7.89 7.17 -2.05
N LEU A 333 6.91 7.80 -1.40
CA LEU A 333 5.76 8.42 -2.08
C LEU A 333 6.21 9.27 -3.27
N GLY A 334 5.62 9.03 -4.45
CA GLY A 334 5.95 9.73 -5.69
C GLY A 334 7.19 9.22 -6.44
N TYR A 335 7.95 8.29 -5.85
CA TYR A 335 9.20 7.75 -6.40
C TYR A 335 9.21 6.22 -6.47
N GLY A 336 8.06 5.61 -6.81
CA GLY A 336 7.90 4.16 -6.98
C GLY A 336 7.26 3.41 -5.81
N LEU A 337 6.58 4.12 -4.90
CA LEU A 337 5.88 3.54 -3.74
C LEU A 337 4.90 2.42 -4.13
N ASP A 338 4.24 2.54 -5.28
CA ASP A 338 3.33 1.55 -5.85
C ASP A 338 4.03 0.22 -6.19
N TYR A 339 5.24 0.28 -6.74
CA TYR A 339 6.09 -0.90 -6.96
C TYR A 339 6.50 -1.54 -5.64
N ALA A 340 6.94 -0.74 -4.66
CA ALA A 340 7.31 -1.25 -3.34
C ALA A 340 6.11 -1.90 -2.64
N PHE A 341 4.95 -1.25 -2.66
CA PHE A 341 3.70 -1.77 -2.11
C PHE A 341 3.34 -3.12 -2.74
N THR A 342 3.27 -3.18 -4.07
CA THR A 342 2.89 -4.39 -4.80
C THR A 342 3.88 -5.53 -4.55
N ASN A 343 5.17 -5.23 -4.47
CA ASN A 343 6.20 -6.24 -4.19
C ASN A 343 6.05 -6.80 -2.77
N MET A 344 5.90 -5.92 -1.76
CA MET A 344 5.70 -6.32 -0.36
C MET A 344 4.39 -7.09 -0.15
N GLU A 345 3.30 -6.65 -0.77
CA GLU A 345 2.00 -7.34 -0.69
C GLU A 345 2.09 -8.75 -1.31
N ARG A 346 2.74 -8.89 -2.46
CA ARG A 346 2.97 -10.20 -3.09
C ARG A 346 3.83 -11.11 -2.22
N ILE A 347 4.85 -10.57 -1.54
CA ILE A 347 5.67 -11.31 -0.58
C ILE A 347 4.80 -11.80 0.57
N ARG A 348 4.02 -10.90 1.20
CA ARG A 348 3.12 -11.22 2.32
C ARG A 348 2.10 -12.30 1.94
N ILE A 349 1.45 -12.16 0.78
CA ILE A 349 0.47 -13.15 0.29
C ILE A 349 1.16 -14.49 0.00
N SER A 350 2.38 -14.49 -0.57
CA SER A 350 3.12 -15.73 -0.85
C SER A 350 3.47 -16.46 0.43
N ALA A 351 3.93 -15.75 1.46
CA ALA A 351 4.17 -16.28 2.80
C ALA A 351 2.92 -16.97 3.38
N LEU A 352 1.78 -16.27 3.34
CA LEU A 352 0.50 -16.79 3.83
C LEU A 352 0.00 -17.99 3.00
N LYS A 353 0.36 -18.07 1.71
CA LYS A 353 0.10 -19.24 0.86
C LYS A 353 1.08 -20.41 1.06
N GLY A 354 2.04 -20.29 1.98
CA GLY A 354 2.95 -21.37 2.37
C GLY A 354 4.34 -21.32 1.73
N ASP A 355 4.73 -20.18 1.14
CA ASP A 355 6.08 -19.99 0.60
C ASP A 355 7.10 -19.76 1.72
N ASN A 356 7.79 -20.82 2.12
CA ASN A 356 8.77 -20.82 3.21
C ASN A 356 10.08 -20.07 2.90
N GLU A 357 10.25 -19.56 1.68
CA GLU A 357 11.38 -18.69 1.31
C GLU A 357 11.04 -17.20 1.47
N LEU A 358 9.76 -16.86 1.63
CA LEU A 358 9.26 -15.48 1.75
C LEU A 358 8.52 -15.21 3.05
N ASN A 359 8.46 -16.18 3.95
CA ASN A 359 7.64 -16.07 5.14
C ASN A 359 8.35 -15.44 6.34
N PHE A 360 9.20 -14.45 6.11
CA PHE A 360 9.92 -13.72 7.16
C PHE A 360 9.30 -12.31 7.36
N PRO A 361 9.54 -11.66 8.51
CA PRO A 361 9.13 -10.28 8.69
C PRO A 361 9.75 -9.35 7.64
N ILE A 362 9.06 -8.26 7.30
CA ILE A 362 9.46 -7.26 6.33
C ILE A 362 9.85 -5.97 7.06
N SER A 363 10.98 -5.39 6.66
CA SER A 363 11.48 -4.08 7.04
C SER A 363 11.19 -3.04 5.96
N SER A 364 11.04 -1.79 6.38
CA SER A 364 10.99 -0.63 5.51
C SER A 364 11.93 0.48 5.96
N GLY A 365 12.88 0.84 5.10
CA GLY A 365 13.64 2.10 5.17
C GLY A 365 12.77 3.32 4.83
N THR A 366 11.77 3.62 5.65
CA THR A 366 10.81 4.71 5.42
C THR A 366 11.47 6.11 5.46
N THR A 367 12.64 6.24 6.10
CA THR A 367 13.49 7.43 6.01
C THR A 367 13.82 7.84 4.57
N ASN A 368 13.75 6.92 3.60
CA ASN A 368 13.88 7.24 2.16
C ASN A 368 12.89 8.31 1.68
N ALA A 369 11.78 8.52 2.39
CA ALA A 369 10.85 9.62 2.14
C ALA A 369 11.55 10.99 2.14
N TRP A 370 12.62 11.17 2.91
CA TRP A 370 13.40 12.41 2.97
C TRP A 370 14.34 12.62 1.79
N GLY A 371 14.52 11.62 0.93
CA GLY A 371 15.18 11.76 -0.37
C GLY A 371 14.29 12.43 -1.43
N ALA A 372 12.96 12.40 -1.25
CA ALA A 372 12.02 13.08 -2.14
C ALA A 372 12.22 14.60 -2.04
N ARG A 373 12.32 15.29 -3.18
CA ARG A 373 12.49 16.75 -3.23
C ARG A 373 11.35 17.47 -2.50
N GLU A 374 10.17 16.90 -2.62
CA GLU A 374 8.94 17.30 -1.99
C GLU A 374 9.04 17.30 -0.46
N ALA A 375 9.84 16.42 0.14
CA ALA A 375 9.93 16.38 1.60
C ALA A 375 10.69 17.58 2.20
N TRP A 376 11.58 18.23 1.45
CA TRP A 376 12.55 19.17 2.05
C TRP A 376 12.79 20.49 1.28
N MET A 377 12.52 20.55 -0.02
CA MET A 377 12.64 21.79 -0.79
C MET A 377 11.58 22.80 -0.35
N THR A 378 11.96 24.08 -0.33
CA THR A 378 11.06 25.18 0.04
C THR A 378 10.01 25.45 -1.03
N GLU A 379 10.34 25.21 -2.29
CA GLU A 379 9.51 25.45 -3.45
C GLU A 379 9.84 24.44 -4.56
N SER A 380 8.97 24.35 -5.57
CA SER A 380 9.18 23.47 -6.72
C SER A 380 10.40 23.92 -7.52
N PRO A 381 11.28 22.99 -7.95
CA PRO A 381 12.35 23.33 -8.90
C PRO A 381 11.85 23.51 -10.33
N ILE A 382 10.57 23.27 -10.61
CA ILE A 382 9.96 23.36 -11.93
C ILE A 382 9.33 24.76 -12.10
N GLU A 383 9.78 25.49 -13.12
CA GLU A 383 9.25 26.81 -13.43
C GLU A 383 7.76 26.73 -13.82
N GLY A 384 6.93 27.59 -13.23
CA GLY A 384 5.48 27.62 -13.48
C GLY A 384 4.66 26.59 -12.72
N ASP A 385 5.30 25.75 -11.88
CA ASP A 385 4.59 24.81 -11.02
C ASP A 385 3.86 25.53 -9.88
N THR A 386 2.84 24.87 -9.35
CA THR A 386 2.06 25.37 -8.22
C THR A 386 2.88 25.36 -6.92
N PRO A 387 2.67 26.32 -6.00
CA PRO A 387 3.32 26.28 -4.70
C PRO A 387 2.98 25.01 -3.94
N TRP A 388 3.99 24.24 -3.54
CA TRP A 388 3.81 22.99 -2.79
C TRP A 388 3.41 23.19 -1.32
N GLY A 389 3.41 24.43 -0.83
CA GLY A 389 3.12 24.75 0.57
C GLY A 389 4.29 24.44 1.54
N PRO A 390 4.07 24.63 2.85
CA PRO A 390 5.14 24.56 3.85
C PRO A 390 5.77 23.17 3.99
N ARG A 391 7.10 23.08 3.82
CA ARG A 391 7.86 21.82 3.96
C ARG A 391 7.83 21.26 5.39
N GLU A 392 7.59 22.10 6.39
CA GLU A 392 7.50 21.71 7.79
C GLU A 392 6.26 20.82 8.06
N LEU A 393 5.22 20.96 7.23
CA LEU A 393 4.05 20.07 7.23
C LEU A 393 4.23 18.93 6.23
N ARG A 394 4.72 19.25 5.03
CA ARG A 394 4.75 18.31 3.91
C ARG A 394 5.82 17.22 4.06
N GLY A 395 6.98 17.55 4.64
CA GLY A 395 8.05 16.61 4.94
C GLY A 395 7.60 15.43 5.81
N PRO A 396 7.10 15.66 7.04
CA PRO A 396 6.58 14.57 7.85
C PRO A 396 5.41 13.84 7.20
N ILE A 397 4.53 14.52 6.45
CA ILE A 397 3.44 13.86 5.71
C ILE A 397 4.00 12.87 4.68
N TRP A 398 5.11 13.18 3.99
CA TRP A 398 5.74 12.29 3.03
C TRP A 398 6.21 10.98 3.68
N GLU A 399 6.78 11.09 4.88
CA GLU A 399 7.21 9.94 5.68
C GLU A 399 6.01 9.15 6.23
N ILE A 400 4.98 9.85 6.73
CA ILE A 400 3.73 9.24 7.22
C ILE A 400 3.03 8.44 6.12
N VAL A 401 2.81 9.04 4.95
CA VAL A 401 2.09 8.38 3.85
C VAL A 401 2.88 7.18 3.32
N THR A 402 4.21 7.30 3.22
CA THR A 402 5.07 6.17 2.85
C THR A 402 4.92 5.02 3.85
N GLY A 403 5.10 5.28 5.15
CA GLY A 403 5.02 4.26 6.19
C GLY A 403 3.62 3.66 6.34
N LEU A 404 2.57 4.48 6.30
CA LEU A 404 1.18 4.03 6.37
C LEU A 404 0.85 3.10 5.20
N THR A 405 1.20 3.50 3.98
CA THR A 405 0.94 2.71 2.78
C THR A 405 1.62 1.35 2.87
N LEU A 406 2.89 1.31 3.26
CA LEU A 406 3.63 0.05 3.37
C LEU A 406 3.21 -0.81 4.58
N SER A 407 2.63 -0.22 5.63
CA SER A 407 2.04 -0.99 6.72
C SER A 407 0.88 -1.86 6.24
N LEU A 408 0.09 -1.35 5.27
CA LEU A 408 -1.00 -2.10 4.65
C LEU A 408 -0.48 -3.21 3.71
N ALA A 409 0.76 -3.11 3.23
CA ALA A 409 1.44 -4.17 2.47
C ALA A 409 2.10 -5.25 3.36
N GLY A 410 2.10 -5.06 4.67
CA GLY A 410 2.60 -6.03 5.65
C GLY A 410 4.05 -5.84 6.05
N VAL A 411 4.50 -4.59 6.19
CA VAL A 411 5.75 -4.26 6.87
C VAL A 411 5.60 -4.43 8.39
N ASP A 412 6.59 -5.06 9.01
CA ASP A 412 6.64 -5.37 10.44
C ASP A 412 7.60 -4.46 11.22
N VAL A 413 8.59 -3.85 10.56
CA VAL A 413 9.51 -2.88 11.18
C VAL A 413 9.81 -1.70 10.25
N PHE A 414 9.71 -0.49 10.79
CA PHE A 414 9.95 0.76 10.08
C PHE A 414 11.20 1.44 10.62
N MET A 415 12.14 1.80 9.72
CA MET A 415 13.25 2.71 10.02
C MET A 415 12.84 4.11 9.60
N MET A 416 12.77 5.02 10.57
CA MET A 416 12.18 6.36 10.44
C MET A 416 13.09 7.42 11.04
N MET A 417 12.76 8.69 10.81
CA MET A 417 13.59 9.80 11.26
C MET A 417 12.79 10.97 11.86
N HIS A 418 11.59 11.31 11.40
CA HIS A 418 10.88 12.49 11.91
C HIS A 418 9.96 12.17 13.10
N PRO A 419 10.13 12.83 14.27
CA PRO A 419 9.35 12.52 15.47
C PRO A 419 7.82 12.59 15.32
N LEU A 420 7.32 13.59 14.58
CA LEU A 420 5.88 13.67 14.29
C LEU A 420 5.38 12.48 13.46
N ALA A 421 6.15 12.02 12.47
CA ALA A 421 5.77 10.90 11.64
C ALA A 421 5.72 9.61 12.46
N VAL A 422 6.69 9.42 13.36
CA VAL A 422 6.71 8.31 14.33
C VAL A 422 5.46 8.34 15.21
N ALA A 423 5.14 9.49 15.81
CA ALA A 423 3.98 9.61 16.69
C ALA A 423 2.67 9.24 15.97
N VAL A 424 2.47 9.78 14.76
CA VAL A 424 1.27 9.51 13.94
C VAL A 424 1.19 8.03 13.57
N LEU A 425 2.26 7.42 13.07
CA LEU A 425 2.22 6.01 12.69
C LEU A 425 2.01 5.09 13.89
N LYS A 426 2.61 5.38 15.05
CA LYS A 426 2.31 4.62 16.29
C LYS A 426 0.82 4.69 16.64
N GLU A 427 0.21 5.87 16.57
CA GLU A 427 -1.22 6.03 16.84
C GLU A 427 -2.07 5.24 15.84
N VAL A 428 -1.75 5.34 14.54
CA VAL A 428 -2.46 4.61 13.49
C VAL A 428 -2.30 3.09 13.65
N PHE A 429 -1.10 2.58 13.90
CA PHE A 429 -0.87 1.14 14.10
C PHE A 429 -1.62 0.61 15.32
N ASN A 430 -1.66 1.37 16.42
CA ASN A 430 -2.46 0.99 17.59
C ASN A 430 -3.97 1.04 17.29
N THR A 431 -4.42 1.99 16.49
CA THR A 431 -5.83 2.12 16.09
C THR A 431 -6.25 0.96 15.19
N LEU A 432 -5.53 0.71 14.10
CA LEU A 432 -5.77 -0.41 13.18
C LEU A 432 -5.57 -1.77 13.89
N GLY A 433 -4.65 -1.82 14.85
CA GLY A 433 -4.39 -2.96 15.71
C GLY A 433 -5.43 -3.19 16.83
N GLY A 434 -6.49 -2.39 16.90
CA GLY A 434 -7.56 -2.52 17.89
C GLY A 434 -7.11 -2.30 19.34
N LYS A 435 -6.00 -1.58 19.55
CA LYS A 435 -5.44 -1.25 20.87
C LYS A 435 -5.99 0.06 21.42
N VAL A 436 -6.46 0.95 20.55
CA VAL A 436 -7.14 2.18 20.96
C VAL A 436 -8.62 1.87 21.20
N LYS A 437 -9.11 2.20 22.39
CA LYS A 437 -10.54 2.15 22.70
C LYS A 437 -11.19 3.43 22.17
N GLY A 438 -12.15 3.29 21.27
CA GLY A 438 -12.96 4.39 20.77
C GLY A 438 -14.21 3.83 20.10
N GLU A 439 -15.29 4.58 20.16
CA GLU A 439 -16.49 4.32 19.35
C GLU A 439 -16.36 5.18 18.09
N VAL A 440 -16.67 4.61 16.92
CA VAL A 440 -16.96 5.44 15.75
C VAL A 440 -18.15 6.29 16.13
N ALA A 441 -18.01 7.61 16.11
CA ALA A 441 -19.14 8.51 16.25
C ALA A 441 -20.12 8.20 15.12
N ASP A 442 -21.17 7.43 15.43
CA ASP A 442 -22.28 7.05 14.56
C ASP A 442 -21.88 6.88 13.09
N ALA A 443 -21.51 5.65 12.67
CA ALA A 443 -21.08 5.37 11.30
C ALA A 443 -22.09 5.84 10.23
N GLY A 444 -23.37 6.00 10.57
CA GLY A 444 -24.39 6.60 9.71
C GLY A 444 -24.16 8.08 9.37
N LYS A 445 -23.34 8.79 10.15
CA LYS A 445 -22.94 10.18 9.89
C LYS A 445 -21.84 10.32 8.85
N TRP A 446 -21.25 9.23 8.35
CA TRP A 446 -20.18 9.27 7.34
C TRP A 446 -20.70 9.03 5.93
N ILE A 447 -21.93 8.52 5.80
CA ILE A 447 -22.59 8.28 4.51
C ILE A 447 -23.53 9.45 4.24
N PHE A 448 -23.03 10.46 3.53
CA PHE A 448 -23.89 11.51 2.97
C PHE A 448 -24.23 11.13 1.54
N ALA A 449 -25.50 10.86 1.27
CA ALA A 449 -26.05 10.98 -0.07
C ALA A 449 -26.82 12.31 -0.09
N GLU A 450 -26.27 13.33 -0.74
CA GLU A 450 -27.09 14.46 -1.18
C GLU A 450 -28.00 13.94 -2.30
N VAL A 451 -29.30 13.92 -2.05
CA VAL A 451 -30.34 13.58 -3.04
C VAL A 451 -30.72 14.82 -3.83
#